data_AF-A0A2S9FMY4-F1
#
_entry.id   AF-A0A2S9FMY4-F1
#
_cell.length_a   1.000
_cell.length_b   1.000
_cell.length_c   1.000
_cell.angle_alpha   90.00
_cell.angle_beta   90.00
_cell.angle_gamma   90.00
#
_symmetry.space_group_name_H-M   'P 1'
#
loop_
_entity.id
_entity.type
_entity.pdbx_description
1 polymer ?
#
loop_
_entity_poly.entity_id
_entity_poly.type
_entity_poly.pdbx_seq_one_letter_code
_entity_poly.pdbx_strand_id
1 'polypeptide(L)' 'MSDYQRAVLAGGCFWGMQDLIRKQPGVVSTRVGYTGGQNDHPTYRNHPGHAEAIEITYDPAQTDYRALLEFFFQIHDPT' A
#
# COMPACT_ATOMS: atom_id res chain seq x y z
N MET A 1 -10.97 -6.28 21.43
CA MET A 1 -10.11 -5.27 20.79
C MET A 1 -9.65 -5.86 19.49
N SER A 2 -10.07 -5.27 18.36
CA SER A 2 -9.53 -5.60 17.06
C SER A 2 -8.22 -4.83 16.94
N ASP A 3 -7.09 -5.51 17.01
CA ASP A 3 -5.80 -4.87 16.73
C ASP A 3 -5.76 -4.53 15.24
N TYR A 4 -5.41 -3.29 14.91
CA TYR A 4 -5.27 -2.88 13.52
C TYR A 4 -4.20 -3.71 12.81
N GLN A 5 -4.49 -4.07 11.56
CA GLN A 5 -3.59 -4.85 10.72
C GLN A 5 -2.91 -3.97 9.69
N ARG A 6 -1.79 -4.48 9.16
CA ARG A 6 -0.92 -3.74 8.25
C ARG A 6 -0.65 -4.53 6.98
N ALA A 7 -0.79 -3.87 5.84
CA ALA A 7 -0.44 -4.38 4.52
C ALA A 7 0.56 -3.44 3.84
N VAL A 8 1.43 -3.98 2.99
CA VAL A 8 2.33 -3.20 2.11
C VAL A 8 2.14 -3.69 0.68
N LEU A 9 1.70 -2.79 -0.20
CA LEU A 9 1.37 -3.11 -1.60
C LEU A 9 2.14 -2.19 -2.55
N ALA A 10 2.60 -2.73 -3.68
CA ALA A 10 3.34 -2.01 -4.71
C ALA A 10 2.81 -2.42 -6.09
N GLY A 11 2.36 -1.45 -6.89
CA GLY A 11 1.67 -1.69 -8.17
C GLY A 11 1.75 -0.51 -9.14
N GLY A 12 2.82 0.28 -9.10
CA GLY A 12 3.03 1.46 -9.95
C GLY A 12 3.14 2.76 -9.14
N CYS A 13 2.73 3.88 -9.73
CA CYS A 13 2.83 5.19 -9.09
C CYS A 13 2.01 5.25 -7.78
N PHE A 14 2.69 5.50 -6.67
CA PHE A 14 2.08 5.47 -5.35
C PHE A 14 1.05 6.59 -5.10
N TRP A 15 1.02 7.66 -5.90
CA TRP A 15 0.10 8.79 -5.72
C TRP A 15 -1.32 8.38 -6.09
N GLY A 16 -1.49 7.75 -7.26
CA GLY A 16 -2.78 7.25 -7.71
C GLY A 16 -3.30 6.14 -6.81
N MET A 17 -2.43 5.17 -6.47
CA MET A 17 -2.80 4.10 -5.57
C MET A 17 -3.19 4.63 -4.17
N GLN A 18 -2.44 5.60 -3.60
CA GLN A 18 -2.74 6.13 -2.28
C GLN A 18 -4.07 6.90 -2.26
N ASP A 19 -4.34 7.71 -3.29
CA ASP A 19 -5.58 8.47 -3.39
C ASP A 19 -6.83 7.56 -3.46
N LEU A 20 -6.71 6.41 -4.11
CA LEU A 20 -7.79 5.43 -4.24
C LEU A 20 -7.95 4.57 -2.97
N ILE A 21 -6.85 4.04 -2.44
CA ILE A 21 -6.87 3.11 -1.29
C ILE A 21 -7.28 3.82 0.00
N ARG A 22 -6.86 5.06 0.22
CA ARG A 22 -7.19 5.81 1.46
C ARG A 22 -8.70 6.06 1.64
N LYS A 23 -9.50 5.87 0.60
CA LYS A 23 -10.96 6.05 0.58
C LYS A 23 -11.71 4.73 0.86
N GLN A 24 -11.01 3.60 0.92
CA GLN A 24 -11.65 2.30 1.12
C GLN A 24 -12.19 2.15 2.55
N PRO A 25 -13.37 1.53 2.73
CA PRO A 25 -13.90 1.23 4.05
C PRO A 25 -12.90 0.45 4.91
N GLY A 26 -12.84 0.78 6.21
CA GLY A 26 -11.94 0.13 7.16
C GLY A 26 -10.46 0.54 7.05
N VAL A 27 -10.05 1.33 6.06
CA VAL A 27 -8.69 1.90 6.01
C VAL A 27 -8.57 3.04 7.03
N VAL A 28 -7.63 2.90 7.95
CA VAL A 28 -7.39 3.83 9.06
C VAL A 28 -6.32 4.86 8.68
N SER A 29 -5.23 4.43 8.06
CA SER A 29 -4.16 5.32 7.61
C SER A 29 -3.38 4.73 6.45
N THR A 30 -2.75 5.59 5.67
CA THR A 30 -1.83 5.20 4.60
C THR A 30 -0.57 6.06 4.63
N ARG A 31 0.57 5.46 4.29
CA ARG A 31 1.82 6.18 4.00
C ARG A 31 2.50 5.60 2.77
N VAL A 32 3.12 6.45 1.98
CA VAL A 32 3.88 6.05 0.79
C VAL A 32 5.36 5.94 1.12
N GLY A 33 6.07 5.12 0.36
CA GLY A 33 7.51 4.98 0.48
C GLY A 33 8.09 4.02 -0.55
N TYR A 34 9.31 3.58 -0.29
CA TYR A 34 10.08 2.70 -1.16
C TYR A 34 10.46 1.44 -0.37
N THR A 35 10.21 0.26 -0.92
CA THR A 35 10.51 -1.02 -0.24
C THR A 35 10.90 -2.11 -1.25
N GLY A 36 11.54 -3.18 -0.77
CA GLY A 36 11.90 -4.36 -1.59
C GLY A 36 13.21 -4.25 -2.37
N GLY A 37 13.98 -3.17 -2.21
CA GLY A 37 15.27 -2.97 -2.88
C GLY A 37 16.47 -3.11 -1.96
N GLN A 38 17.54 -2.37 -2.27
CA GLN A 38 18.90 -2.64 -1.78
C GLN A 38 19.47 -1.64 -0.78
N ASN A 39 18.91 -0.42 -0.63
CA ASN A 39 19.50 0.63 0.22
C ASN A 39 18.64 0.97 1.45
N ASP A 40 19.28 1.29 2.57
CA ASP A 40 18.59 1.51 3.86
C ASP A 40 17.80 2.82 3.95
N HIS A 41 18.18 3.82 3.15
CA HIS A 41 17.59 5.16 3.16
C HIS A 41 17.16 5.59 1.76
N PRO A 42 16.15 4.91 1.19
CA PRO A 42 15.68 5.22 -0.15
C PRO A 42 15.02 6.60 -0.20
N THR A 43 15.28 7.32 -1.28
CA THR A 43 14.65 8.62 -1.59
C THR A 43 14.11 8.59 -3.00
N TYR A 44 13.26 9.55 -3.37
CA TYR A 44 12.72 9.66 -4.73
C TYR A 44 13.81 9.65 -5.82
N ARG A 45 15.01 10.17 -5.54
CA ARG A 45 16.12 10.17 -6.53
C ARG A 45 17.07 8.98 -6.41
N ASN A 46 17.00 8.21 -5.33
CA ASN A 46 17.93 7.12 -5.06
C ASN A 46 17.25 6.01 -4.26
N HIS A 47 16.68 5.04 -4.96
CA HIS A 47 15.97 3.88 -4.39
C HIS A 47 16.20 2.61 -5.24
N PRO A 48 17.46 2.21 -5.50
CA PRO A 48 17.78 1.10 -6.41
C PRO A 48 17.08 -0.21 -6.01
N GLY A 49 16.29 -0.74 -6.94
CA GLY A 49 15.54 -1.98 -6.77
C GLY A 49 14.32 -1.88 -5.85
N HIS A 50 14.06 -0.73 -5.22
CA HIS A 50 12.84 -0.55 -4.44
C HIS A 50 11.68 -0.23 -5.37
N ALA A 51 10.50 -0.78 -5.06
CA ALA A 51 9.26 -0.35 -5.65
C ALA A 51 8.64 0.81 -4.87
N GLU A 52 7.94 1.70 -5.59
CA GLU A 52 6.98 2.61 -4.97
C GLU A 52 5.85 1.79 -4.33
N ALA A 53 5.65 1.98 -3.03
CA ALA A 53 4.74 1.17 -2.25
C ALA A 53 3.91 2.03 -1.28
N ILE A 54 2.79 1.46 -0.85
CA ILE A 54 1.91 2.03 0.16
C ILE A 54 1.82 1.05 1.31
N GLU A 55 2.07 1.57 2.51
CA GLU A 55 1.69 0.90 3.74
C GLU A 55 0.29 1.33 4.14
N ILE A 56 -0.56 0.35 4.44
CA ILE A 56 -1.98 0.51 4.76
C ILE A 56 -2.19 -0.04 6.15
N THR A 57 -2.69 0.79 7.06
CA THR A 57 -3.24 0.33 8.35
C THR A 57 -4.75 0.25 8.22
N TYR A 58 -5.34 -0.89 8.57
CA TYR A 58 -6.78 -1.13 8.45
C TYR A 58 -7.36 -1.83 9.67
N ASP A 59 -8.65 -1.62 9.90
CA ASP A 59 -9.43 -2.30 10.93
C ASP A 59 -10.02 -3.61 10.38
N PRO A 60 -9.56 -4.79 10.86
CA PRO A 60 -10.05 -6.08 10.36
C PRO A 60 -11.52 -6.35 10.70
N ALA A 61 -12.16 -5.53 11.53
CA ALA A 61 -13.60 -5.59 11.77
C ALA A 61 -14.45 -4.91 10.68
N GLN A 62 -13.83 -4.07 9.83
CA GLN A 62 -14.52 -3.29 8.78
C GLN A 62 -14.11 -3.68 7.36
N THR A 63 -12.89 -4.19 7.19
CA THR A 63 -12.35 -4.70 5.92
C THR A 63 -11.37 -5.83 6.21
N ASP A 64 -10.90 -6.55 5.20
CA ASP A 64 -9.87 -7.58 5.39
C ASP A 64 -8.80 -7.51 4.30
N TYR A 65 -7.73 -8.28 4.47
CA TYR A 65 -6.63 -8.30 3.51
C TYR A 65 -7.07 -8.71 2.10
N ARG A 66 -8.07 -9.58 1.99
CA ARG A 66 -8.58 -10.05 0.71
C ARG A 66 -9.30 -8.92 -0.02
N ALA A 67 -10.17 -8.19 0.65
CA ALA A 67 -10.86 -7.02 0.08
C ALA A 67 -9.86 -5.95 -0.39
N LEU A 68 -8.80 -5.71 0.38
CA LEU A 68 -7.72 -4.80 -0.02
C LEU A 68 -6.99 -5.30 -1.28
N LEU A 69 -6.71 -6.59 -1.40
CA LEU A 69 -6.10 -7.18 -2.60
C LEU A 69 -7.04 -7.15 -3.81
N GLU A 70 -8.32 -7.47 -3.63
CA GLU A 70 -9.33 -7.42 -4.68
C GLU A 70 -9.43 -6.01 -5.26
N PHE A 71 -9.47 -4.98 -4.41
CA PHE A 71 -9.44 -3.59 -4.87
C PHE A 71 -8.10 -3.21 -5.51
N PHE A 72 -6.98 -3.64 -4.92
CA PHE A 72 -5.65 -3.39 -5.48
C PHE A 72 -5.57 -3.86 -6.92
N PHE A 73 -5.92 -5.11 -7.23
CA PHE A 73 -5.91 -5.65 -8.60
C PHE A 73 -6.94 -5.04 -9.57
N GLN A 74 -7.91 -4.26 -9.08
CA GLN A 74 -8.81 -3.49 -9.96
C GLN A 74 -8.22 -2.15 -10.41
N ILE A 75 -7.28 -1.59 -9.65
CA ILE A 75 -6.76 -0.23 -9.87
C ILE A 75 -5.36 -0.18 -10.50
N HIS A 76 -4.75 -1.34 -10.73
CA HIS A 76 -3.50 -1.47 -11.49
C HIS A 76 -3.56 -2.71 -12.38
N ASP A 77 -2.85 -2.67 -13.52
CA ASP A 77 -2.67 -3.84 -14.38
C ASP A 77 -1.47 -4.65 -13.86
N PRO A 78 -1.68 -5.91 -13.40
CA PRO A 78 -0.61 -6.76 -12.88
C PRO A 78 0.06 -7.66 -13.94
N THR A 79 -0.25 -7.48 -15.24
CA THR A 79 0.21 -8.37 -16.33
C THR A 79 1.37 -7.83 -17.17
#